data_AF-A0A072TVY7-F1
#
_entry.id   AF-A0A072TVY7-F1
#
_cell.length_a   1.000
_cell.length_b   1.000
_cell.length_c   1.000
_cell.angle_alpha   90.00
_cell.angle_beta   90.00
_cell.angle_gamma   90.00
#
_symmetry.space_group_name_H-M   'P 1'
#
loop_
_entity.id
_entity.type
_entity.pdbx_description
1 polymer ?
#
loop_
_entity_poly.entity_id
_entity_poly.type
_entity_poly.pdbx_seq_one_letter_code
_entity_poly.pdbx_strand_id
1 'polypeptide(L)'
;MFTSIVGNVFGFKALRALRLEDLRIPVAYVKTFQGPPHGIQVERDKLNKYGCPLLGCTIKPKLGLSAKNYGRAVYECLRGGLDFTKVDENVNSQPFMRWRDRFLFCAEAIYKAQAETGEIKGHYLNATAGTCEDMMKRAVFARELGVPIWQGAPSKDVRIWGISGSIPKRNNAWPVHMPLTEGILLETGAKEKKYIYVVAFVVFEVVVSEQSMANSRKHLSSGKYMLQSDP
;
A
#
# COMPACT_ATOMS: atom_id res chain seq x y z
N MET A 1 -6.58 -16.23 -13.59
CA MET A 1 -7.93 -15.80 -13.18
C MET A 1 -8.41 -14.59 -13.97
N PHE A 2 -7.82 -13.40 -13.83
CA PHE A 2 -8.31 -12.19 -14.51
C PHE A 2 -8.32 -12.29 -16.05
N THR A 3 -7.28 -12.85 -16.69
CA THR A 3 -7.28 -13.08 -18.15
C THR A 3 -8.52 -13.86 -18.61
N SER A 4 -8.99 -14.81 -17.82
CA SER A 4 -10.16 -15.64 -18.14
C SER A 4 -11.48 -14.89 -17.91
N ILE A 5 -11.58 -14.10 -16.85
CA ILE A 5 -12.85 -13.47 -16.42
C ILE A 5 -13.09 -12.13 -17.13
N VAL A 6 -12.05 -11.29 -17.24
CA VAL A 6 -12.20 -9.90 -17.73
C VAL A 6 -11.46 -9.64 -19.04
N GLY A 7 -10.74 -10.63 -19.60
CA GLY A 7 -9.85 -10.43 -20.75
C GLY A 7 -10.58 -9.97 -22.01
N ASN A 8 -11.67 -10.65 -22.39
CA ASN A 8 -12.34 -10.41 -23.68
C ASN A 8 -13.78 -9.88 -23.54
N VAL A 9 -14.47 -10.23 -22.46
CA VAL A 9 -15.92 -10.02 -22.33
C VAL A 9 -16.32 -8.54 -22.21
N PHE A 10 -15.42 -7.67 -21.78
CA PHE A 10 -15.66 -6.22 -21.67
C PHE A 10 -15.68 -5.51 -23.03
N GLY A 11 -15.16 -6.14 -24.10
CA GLY A 11 -15.12 -5.58 -25.45
C GLY A 11 -16.25 -6.03 -26.37
N PHE A 12 -17.27 -6.73 -25.83
CA PHE A 12 -18.37 -7.25 -26.63
C PHE A 12 -19.23 -6.11 -27.17
N LYS A 13 -19.34 -6.01 -28.50
CA LYS A 13 -20.18 -4.99 -29.18
C LYS A 13 -21.65 -5.01 -28.75
N ALA A 14 -22.14 -6.17 -28.30
CA ALA A 14 -23.51 -6.34 -27.82
C ALA A 14 -23.76 -5.72 -26.42
N LEU A 15 -22.70 -5.40 -25.67
CA LEU A 15 -22.80 -4.81 -24.35
C LEU A 15 -22.51 -3.31 -24.42
N ARG A 16 -23.40 -2.50 -23.86
CA ARG A 16 -23.20 -1.04 -23.75
C ARG A 16 -22.25 -0.67 -22.60
N ALA A 17 -22.29 -1.45 -21.52
CA ALA A 17 -21.41 -1.31 -20.36
C ALA A 17 -21.36 -2.65 -19.60
N LEU A 18 -20.23 -2.93 -18.97
CA LEU A 18 -20.05 -4.08 -18.09
C LEU A 18 -19.18 -3.68 -16.91
N ARG A 19 -19.55 -4.09 -15.71
CA ARG A 19 -18.76 -3.92 -14.48
C ARG A 19 -18.78 -5.22 -13.70
N LEU A 20 -17.60 -5.70 -13.31
CA LEU A 20 -17.46 -6.82 -12.38
C LEU A 20 -17.58 -6.27 -10.96
N GLU A 21 -18.63 -6.66 -10.24
CA GLU A 21 -18.89 -6.15 -8.88
C GLU A 21 -18.22 -7.00 -7.79
N ASP A 22 -18.25 -8.33 -7.91
CA ASP A 22 -17.74 -9.23 -6.88
C ASP A 22 -17.27 -10.58 -7.48
N LEU A 23 -16.41 -11.30 -6.76
CA LEU A 23 -15.90 -12.63 -7.10
C LEU A 23 -15.92 -13.56 -5.89
N ARG A 24 -16.72 -14.63 -5.97
CA ARG A 24 -16.60 -15.73 -5.01
C ARG A 24 -15.41 -16.61 -5.37
N ILE A 25 -14.37 -16.59 -4.54
CA ILE A 25 -13.17 -17.42 -4.73
C ILE A 25 -13.26 -18.71 -3.89
N PRO A 26 -13.19 -19.91 -4.50
CA PRO A 26 -13.22 -21.17 -3.76
C PRO A 26 -12.03 -21.29 -2.79
N VAL A 27 -12.27 -21.83 -1.59
CA VAL A 27 -11.22 -22.03 -0.57
C VAL A 27 -10.04 -22.84 -1.10
N ALA A 28 -10.30 -23.84 -1.94
CA ALA A 28 -9.25 -24.63 -2.59
C ALA A 28 -8.30 -23.77 -3.45
N TYR A 29 -8.83 -22.76 -4.14
CA TYR A 29 -8.04 -21.81 -4.92
C TYR A 29 -7.34 -20.79 -4.01
N VAL A 30 -8.03 -20.26 -2.99
CA VAL A 30 -7.41 -19.33 -2.02
C VAL A 30 -6.15 -19.95 -1.38
N LYS A 31 -6.21 -21.24 -1.02
CA LYS A 31 -5.09 -21.97 -0.39
C LYS A 31 -3.87 -22.16 -1.30
N THR A 32 -3.95 -21.88 -2.61
CA THR A 32 -2.77 -21.93 -3.49
C THR A 32 -1.93 -20.65 -3.43
N PHE A 33 -2.41 -19.60 -2.76
CA PHE A 33 -1.71 -18.33 -2.61
C PHE A 33 -1.09 -18.23 -1.23
N GLN A 34 0.09 -17.59 -1.16
CA GLN A 34 0.76 -17.33 0.11
C GLN A 34 -0.01 -16.33 0.99
N GLY A 35 -0.69 -15.35 0.37
CA GLY A 35 -1.32 -14.25 1.08
C GLY A 35 -0.31 -13.25 1.67
N PRO A 36 -0.78 -12.26 2.47
CA PRO A 36 0.05 -11.20 3.04
C PRO A 36 1.34 -11.73 3.70
N PRO A 37 2.50 -11.10 3.50
CA PRO A 37 3.77 -11.56 4.09
C PRO A 37 3.73 -11.65 5.63
N HIS A 38 2.99 -10.74 6.28
CA HIS A 38 2.82 -10.69 7.74
C HIS A 38 1.36 -10.69 8.16
N GLY A 39 0.53 -9.86 7.51
CA GLY A 39 -0.83 -9.60 7.99
C GLY A 39 -0.82 -8.65 9.19
N ILE A 40 -2.03 -8.21 9.59
CA ILE A 40 -2.22 -7.09 10.53
C ILE A 40 -1.62 -7.38 11.90
N GLN A 41 -1.89 -8.56 12.47
CA GLN A 41 -1.47 -8.92 13.82
C GLN A 41 0.07 -8.94 13.92
N VAL A 42 0.74 -9.66 13.02
CA VAL A 42 2.21 -9.74 12.99
C VAL A 42 2.84 -8.38 12.74
N GLU A 43 2.23 -7.53 11.91
CA GLU A 43 2.74 -6.17 11.67
C GLU A 43 2.63 -5.31 12.93
N ARG A 44 1.51 -5.36 13.66
CA ARG A 44 1.37 -4.67 14.96
C ARG A 44 2.36 -5.16 16.00
N ASP A 45 2.57 -6.47 16.06
CA ASP A 45 3.53 -7.09 16.99
C ASP A 45 4.96 -6.63 16.71
N LYS A 46 5.37 -6.64 15.43
CA LYS A 46 6.70 -6.19 15.01
C LYS A 46 6.93 -4.69 15.24
N LEU A 47 5.88 -3.89 15.10
CA LEU A 47 5.95 -2.43 15.28
C LEU A 47 5.70 -1.99 16.73
N ASN A 48 5.29 -2.92 17.60
CA ASN A 48 4.88 -2.63 18.97
C ASN A 48 3.82 -1.51 19.06
N LYS A 49 2.79 -1.55 18.18
CA LYS A 49 1.75 -0.52 18.08
C LYS A 49 0.33 -1.12 18.18
N TYR A 50 -0.35 -0.82 19.29
CA TYR A 50 -1.66 -1.39 19.65
C TYR A 50 -2.66 -0.33 20.07
N GLY A 51 -3.96 -0.67 20.01
CA GLY A 51 -5.04 0.17 20.54
C GLY A 51 -5.34 1.44 19.72
N CYS A 52 -4.54 1.76 18.71
CA CYS A 52 -4.74 2.91 17.83
C CYS A 52 -4.51 2.58 16.33
N PRO A 53 -5.11 3.38 15.42
CA PRO A 53 -4.74 3.39 14.00
C PRO A 53 -3.29 3.87 13.81
N LEU A 54 -2.63 3.35 12.78
CA LEU A 54 -1.31 3.82 12.36
C LEU A 54 -1.43 5.12 11.56
N LEU A 55 -0.56 6.08 11.83
CA LEU A 55 -0.54 7.38 11.16
C LEU A 55 0.58 7.44 10.11
N GLY A 56 0.21 7.84 8.90
CA GLY A 56 1.13 7.98 7.78
C GLY A 56 0.93 9.28 7.00
N CYS A 57 1.99 9.82 6.40
CA CYS A 57 1.87 10.94 5.46
C CYS A 57 2.61 10.68 4.14
N THR A 58 2.15 11.30 3.05
CA THR A 58 2.91 11.33 1.79
C THR A 58 3.73 12.61 1.75
N ILE A 59 5.04 12.51 1.54
CA ILE A 59 5.91 13.68 1.42
C ILE A 59 5.54 14.47 0.16
N LYS A 60 5.47 15.80 0.30
CA LYS A 60 5.18 16.76 -0.76
C LYS A 60 6.32 17.79 -0.88
N PRO A 61 6.50 18.45 -2.05
CA PRO A 61 5.77 18.27 -3.31
C PRO A 61 6.00 16.89 -3.94
N LYS A 62 5.09 16.49 -4.85
CA LYS A 62 5.09 15.16 -5.48
C LYS A 62 6.41 14.84 -6.19
N LEU A 63 7.00 15.81 -6.88
CA LEU A 63 8.30 15.71 -7.56
C LEU A 63 9.10 16.98 -7.31
N GLY A 64 10.43 16.92 -7.52
CA GLY A 64 11.30 18.10 -7.50
C GLY A 64 12.11 18.33 -6.22
N LEU A 65 11.85 17.58 -5.13
CA LEU A 65 12.76 17.58 -3.98
C LEU A 65 14.05 16.81 -4.28
N SER A 66 15.18 17.36 -3.83
CA SER A 66 16.43 16.60 -3.77
C SER A 66 16.35 15.51 -2.70
N ALA A 67 17.17 14.46 -2.82
CA ALA A 67 17.19 13.35 -1.87
C ALA A 67 17.42 13.80 -0.41
N LYS A 68 18.31 14.79 -0.21
CA LYS A 68 18.61 15.35 1.12
C LYS A 68 17.42 16.11 1.71
N ASN A 69 16.77 16.96 0.92
CA ASN A 69 15.59 17.70 1.37
C ASN A 69 14.41 16.77 1.62
N TYR A 70 14.30 15.70 0.83
CA TYR A 70 13.33 14.64 1.05
C TYR A 70 13.55 13.94 2.41
N GLY A 71 14.78 13.54 2.73
CA GLY A 71 15.12 12.97 4.04
C GLY A 71 14.83 13.92 5.21
N ARG A 72 15.11 15.22 5.05
CA ARG A 72 14.73 16.23 6.06
C ARG A 72 13.22 16.24 6.29
N ALA A 73 12.41 16.26 5.24
CA ALA A 73 10.95 16.24 5.39
C ALA A 73 10.46 14.96 6.07
N VAL A 74 11.04 13.80 5.73
CA VAL A 74 10.75 12.52 6.40
C VAL A 74 11.03 12.61 7.90
N TYR A 75 12.20 13.12 8.27
CA TYR A 75 12.59 13.26 9.68
C TYR A 75 11.61 14.15 10.47
N GLU A 76 11.30 15.34 9.94
CA GLU A 76 10.39 16.30 10.60
C GLU A 76 8.99 15.69 10.82
N CYS A 77 8.50 14.94 9.84
CA CYS A 77 7.21 14.25 9.94
C CYS A 77 7.21 13.13 10.98
N LEU A 78 8.26 12.29 11.00
CA LEU A 78 8.35 11.14 11.92
C LEU A 78 8.57 11.57 13.37
N ARG A 79 9.45 12.56 13.62
CA ARG A 79 9.66 13.10 14.97
C ARG A 79 8.40 13.81 15.50
N GLY A 80 7.53 14.28 14.61
CA GLY A 80 6.26 14.94 14.93
C GLY A 80 5.15 14.00 15.39
N GLY A 81 5.42 12.69 15.49
CA GLY A 81 4.47 11.70 16.02
C GLY A 81 3.84 10.77 14.97
N LEU A 82 4.20 10.89 13.69
CA LEU A 82 3.77 9.91 12.69
C LEU A 82 4.52 8.58 12.86
N ASP A 83 3.87 7.48 12.51
CA ASP A 83 4.48 6.15 12.49
C ASP A 83 5.25 5.96 11.19
N PHE A 84 4.64 6.44 10.09
CA PHE A 84 5.15 6.23 8.75
C PHE A 84 5.15 7.50 7.91
N THR A 85 6.03 7.51 6.93
CA THR A 85 5.97 8.42 5.80
C THR A 85 6.08 7.63 4.50
N LYS A 86 5.50 8.10 3.41
CA LYS A 86 5.64 7.49 2.08
C LYS A 86 6.07 8.49 1.05
N VAL A 87 6.64 7.93 0.00
CA VAL A 87 6.77 8.61 -1.27
C VAL A 87 5.48 8.49 -2.10
N ASP A 88 5.29 9.44 -3.00
CA ASP A 88 4.24 9.39 -4.00
C ASP A 88 4.52 8.28 -5.03
N GLU A 89 3.48 7.65 -5.56
CA GLU A 89 3.57 6.43 -6.38
C GLU A 89 4.42 6.58 -7.64
N ASN A 90 4.53 7.82 -8.15
CA ASN A 90 5.30 8.12 -9.36
C ASN A 90 6.78 8.42 -9.09
N VAL A 91 7.21 8.48 -7.82
CA VAL A 91 8.60 8.77 -7.47
C VAL A 91 9.39 7.48 -7.41
N ASN A 92 10.21 7.27 -8.43
CA ASN A 92 11.01 6.07 -8.63
C ASN A 92 12.49 6.43 -8.56
N SER A 93 13.10 6.72 -9.72
CA SER A 93 14.48 7.21 -9.83
C SER A 93 14.57 8.24 -10.95
N GLN A 94 14.26 9.49 -10.62
CA GLN A 94 14.25 10.60 -11.56
C GLN A 94 15.59 11.39 -11.50
N PRO A 95 15.91 12.22 -12.52
CA PRO A 95 17.14 13.00 -12.52
C PRO A 95 17.36 13.86 -11.27
N PHE A 96 16.30 14.45 -10.71
CA PHE A 96 16.38 15.30 -9.51
C PHE A 96 16.54 14.51 -8.20
N MET A 97 16.25 13.20 -8.19
CA MET A 97 16.32 12.36 -7.00
C MET A 97 16.47 10.88 -7.39
N ARG A 98 17.72 10.41 -7.41
CA ARG A 98 18.03 8.98 -7.60
C ARG A 98 17.57 8.17 -6.41
N TRP A 99 17.07 6.97 -6.67
CA TRP A 99 16.47 6.12 -5.64
C TRP A 99 17.44 5.79 -4.51
N ARG A 100 18.72 5.52 -4.84
CA ARG A 100 19.73 5.10 -3.86
C ARG A 100 20.03 6.20 -2.85
N ASP A 101 20.22 7.43 -3.32
CA ASP A 101 20.44 8.59 -2.45
C ASP A 101 19.22 8.85 -1.56
N ARG A 102 18.01 8.75 -2.14
CA ARG A 102 16.78 8.88 -1.36
C ARG A 102 16.71 7.83 -0.24
N PHE A 103 17.04 6.58 -0.54
CA PHE A 103 17.01 5.50 0.44
C PHE A 103 17.98 5.76 1.59
N LEU A 104 19.20 6.23 1.29
CA LEU A 104 20.20 6.59 2.31
C LEU A 104 19.70 7.70 3.24
N PHE A 105 19.25 8.84 2.68
CA PHE A 105 18.76 9.96 3.51
C PHE A 105 17.46 9.63 4.26
N CYS A 106 16.60 8.78 3.72
CA CYS A 106 15.41 8.33 4.43
C CYS A 106 15.76 7.39 5.58
N ALA A 107 16.71 6.47 5.39
CA ALA A 107 17.17 5.58 6.46
C ALA A 107 17.77 6.39 7.62
N GLU A 108 18.64 7.38 7.32
CA GLU A 108 19.16 8.31 8.31
C GLU A 108 18.02 9.02 9.08
N ALA A 109 17.03 9.54 8.35
CA ALA A 109 15.88 10.23 8.94
C ALA A 109 15.02 9.32 9.84
N ILE A 110 14.77 8.07 9.43
CA ILE A 110 14.03 7.08 10.23
C ILE A 110 14.75 6.82 11.54
N TYR A 111 16.03 6.46 11.48
CA TYR A 111 16.77 6.08 12.68
C TYR A 111 16.98 7.25 13.63
N LYS A 112 17.17 8.46 13.08
CA LYS A 112 17.23 9.67 13.89
C LYS A 112 15.92 9.93 14.62
N ALA A 113 14.78 9.90 13.92
CA ALA A 113 13.47 10.12 14.54
C ALA A 113 13.09 9.01 15.54
N GLN A 114 13.45 7.76 15.24
CA GLN A 114 13.24 6.63 16.14
C GLN A 114 14.05 6.78 17.44
N ALA A 115 15.32 7.19 17.33
CA ALA A 115 16.15 7.44 18.51
C ALA A 115 15.62 8.58 19.38
N GLU A 116 15.07 9.64 18.78
CA GLU A 116 14.52 10.79 19.52
C GLU A 116 13.16 10.51 20.18
N THR A 117 12.30 9.74 19.49
CA THR A 117 10.92 9.49 19.96
C THR A 117 10.79 8.23 20.83
N GLY A 118 11.74 7.30 20.74
CA GLY A 118 11.65 5.99 21.39
C GLY A 118 10.63 5.04 20.75
N GLU A 119 10.01 5.44 19.64
CA GLU A 119 9.03 4.62 18.91
C GLU A 119 9.58 4.08 17.60
N ILE A 120 9.12 2.90 17.18
CA ILE A 120 9.44 2.36 15.86
C ILE A 120 8.86 3.26 14.77
N LYS A 121 9.72 3.72 13.84
CA LYS A 121 9.37 4.58 12.72
C LYS A 121 9.68 3.91 11.39
N GLY A 122 8.98 4.30 10.32
CA GLY A 122 9.27 3.77 8.98
C GLY A 122 9.05 4.77 7.84
N HIS A 123 9.67 4.46 6.71
CA HIS A 123 9.37 5.12 5.45
C HIS A 123 9.10 4.06 4.38
N TYR A 124 8.00 4.19 3.65
CA TYR A 124 7.66 3.31 2.53
C TYR A 124 8.58 3.60 1.32
N LEU A 125 9.78 3.00 1.33
CA LEU A 125 10.77 3.14 0.26
C LEU A 125 10.27 2.49 -1.04
N ASN A 126 10.06 3.30 -2.08
CA ASN A 126 9.52 2.81 -3.36
C ASN A 126 10.54 2.04 -4.20
N ALA A 127 10.34 0.74 -4.31
CA ALA A 127 11.11 -0.18 -5.14
C ALA A 127 10.56 -0.32 -6.57
N THR A 128 9.42 0.28 -6.91
CA THR A 128 8.81 0.20 -8.26
C THR A 128 9.82 0.61 -9.34
N ALA A 129 10.05 -0.27 -10.31
CA ALA A 129 11.05 -0.10 -11.36
C ALA A 129 10.53 -0.58 -12.72
N GLY A 130 11.27 -0.28 -13.80
CA GLY A 130 10.91 -0.70 -15.15
C GLY A 130 11.15 -2.19 -15.40
N THR A 131 12.06 -2.82 -14.64
CA THR A 131 12.38 -4.24 -14.72
C THR A 131 12.30 -4.90 -13.35
N CYS A 132 12.14 -6.22 -13.32
CA CYS A 132 12.08 -6.99 -12.08
C CYS A 132 13.43 -6.97 -11.37
N GLU A 133 14.52 -7.05 -12.11
CA GLU A 133 15.89 -7.04 -11.59
C GLU A 133 16.16 -5.74 -10.84
N ASP A 134 15.74 -4.59 -11.40
CA ASP A 134 15.91 -3.30 -10.75
C ASP A 134 15.00 -3.13 -9.54
N MET A 135 13.77 -3.67 -9.57
CA MET A 135 12.89 -3.69 -8.41
C MET A 135 13.54 -4.49 -7.26
N MET A 136 14.08 -5.67 -7.57
CA MET A 136 14.76 -6.52 -6.59
C MET A 136 16.02 -5.87 -6.05
N LYS A 137 16.85 -5.21 -6.88
CA LYS A 137 18.02 -4.45 -6.40
C LYS A 137 17.62 -3.39 -5.36
N ARG A 138 16.50 -2.69 -5.58
CA ARG A 138 16.00 -1.68 -4.64
C ARG A 138 15.52 -2.31 -3.34
N ALA A 139 14.73 -3.40 -3.44
CA ALA A 139 14.24 -4.11 -2.26
C ALA A 139 15.38 -4.70 -1.41
N VAL A 140 16.40 -5.27 -2.06
CA VAL A 140 17.62 -5.77 -1.39
C VAL A 140 18.37 -4.64 -0.71
N PHE A 141 18.54 -3.49 -1.36
CA PHE A 141 19.20 -2.35 -0.72
C PHE A 141 18.41 -1.80 0.49
N ALA A 142 17.08 -1.74 0.42
CA ALA A 142 16.25 -1.39 1.58
C ALA A 142 16.46 -2.36 2.75
N ARG A 143 16.61 -3.66 2.46
CA ARG A 143 16.94 -4.68 3.46
C ARG A 143 18.33 -4.48 4.06
N GLU A 144 19.34 -4.17 3.25
CA GLU A 144 20.70 -3.89 3.71
C GLU A 144 20.74 -2.68 4.65
N LEU A 145 19.86 -1.69 4.42
CA LEU A 145 19.69 -0.54 5.30
C LEU A 145 18.95 -0.86 6.61
N GLY A 146 18.37 -2.05 6.76
CA GLY A 146 17.64 -2.48 7.96
C GLY A 146 16.30 -1.79 8.19
N VAL A 147 15.75 -1.09 7.20
CA VAL A 147 14.50 -0.35 7.37
C VAL A 147 13.31 -1.30 7.55
N PRO A 148 12.31 -0.94 8.38
CA PRO A 148 11.24 -1.87 8.74
C PRO A 148 10.21 -2.08 7.63
N ILE A 149 10.19 -1.26 6.58
CA ILE A 149 9.14 -1.31 5.55
C ILE A 149 9.60 -0.74 4.20
N TRP A 150 9.05 -1.27 3.10
CA TRP A 150 9.21 -0.72 1.76
C TRP A 150 7.89 -0.84 0.97
N GLN A 151 7.76 -0.08 -0.13
CA GLN A 151 6.62 -0.20 -1.04
C GLN A 151 7.04 -0.65 -2.43
N GLY A 152 6.21 -1.44 -3.09
CA GLY A 152 6.44 -1.85 -4.46
C GLY A 152 5.14 -2.20 -5.14
N ALA A 153 4.91 -1.65 -6.32
CA ALA A 153 3.92 -2.17 -7.25
C ALA A 153 4.66 -2.80 -8.43
N PRO A 154 4.19 -3.96 -8.96
CA PRO A 154 4.54 -4.30 -10.33
C PRO A 154 4.18 -3.11 -11.23
N SER A 155 5.02 -2.79 -12.22
CA SER A 155 4.71 -1.75 -13.20
C SER A 155 3.34 -2.04 -13.85
N LYS A 156 2.69 -0.99 -14.40
CA LYS A 156 1.39 -1.13 -15.10
C LYS A 156 1.43 -2.21 -16.20
N ASP A 157 2.61 -2.48 -16.74
CA ASP A 157 2.86 -3.45 -17.81
C ASP A 157 3.08 -4.89 -17.30
N VAL A 158 3.25 -5.11 -15.99
CA VAL A 158 3.69 -6.40 -15.45
C VAL A 158 2.93 -6.82 -14.18
N ARG A 159 1.59 -6.87 -14.23
CA ARG A 159 0.71 -7.39 -13.14
C ARG A 159 1.04 -8.82 -12.67
N ILE A 160 1.84 -9.55 -13.43
CA ILE A 160 2.17 -10.97 -13.20
C ILE A 160 3.01 -11.18 -11.92
N TRP A 161 3.74 -10.17 -11.42
CA TRP A 161 4.83 -10.41 -10.44
C TRP A 161 4.63 -9.85 -9.03
N GLY A 162 3.42 -9.35 -8.68
CA GLY A 162 3.05 -9.18 -7.27
C GLY A 162 3.18 -10.48 -6.45
N ILE A 163 3.16 -11.63 -7.16
CA ILE A 163 3.34 -12.98 -6.63
C ILE A 163 4.83 -13.36 -6.46
N SER A 164 5.77 -12.70 -7.15
CA SER A 164 7.19 -13.05 -7.09
C SER A 164 8.02 -12.22 -6.10
N GLY A 165 7.61 -10.97 -5.85
CA GLY A 165 8.16 -10.20 -4.72
C GLY A 165 7.90 -10.87 -3.36
N SER A 166 6.94 -11.79 -3.29
CA SER A 166 6.61 -12.63 -2.13
C SER A 166 7.42 -13.95 -2.07
N ILE A 167 8.20 -14.29 -3.11
CA ILE A 167 8.89 -15.58 -3.25
C ILE A 167 10.18 -15.77 -2.42
N PRO A 168 10.91 -14.78 -1.87
CA PRO A 168 11.93 -15.13 -0.89
C PRO A 168 11.22 -15.58 0.39
N LYS A 169 11.06 -16.90 0.48
CA LYS A 169 10.62 -17.77 1.59
C LYS A 169 10.36 -17.04 2.91
N ARG A 170 9.18 -17.32 3.47
CA ARG A 170 8.62 -17.01 4.81
C ARG A 170 9.61 -16.77 5.96
N ASN A 171 10.83 -17.30 5.90
CA ASN A 171 11.85 -17.13 6.91
C ASN A 171 12.48 -15.73 6.97
N ASN A 172 12.28 -14.86 5.97
CA ASN A 172 12.90 -13.52 5.90
C ASN A 172 11.97 -12.42 5.35
N ALA A 173 10.66 -12.60 5.39
CA ALA A 173 9.71 -11.68 4.77
C ALA A 173 9.71 -10.31 5.50
N TRP A 174 9.74 -9.23 4.74
CA TRP A 174 9.64 -7.84 5.23
C TRP A 174 8.26 -7.27 4.88
N PRO A 175 7.72 -6.33 5.68
CA PRO A 175 6.45 -5.69 5.35
C PRO A 175 6.56 -4.97 4.00
N VAL A 176 5.60 -5.24 3.12
CA VAL A 176 5.48 -4.59 1.82
C VAL A 176 4.16 -3.83 1.81
N HIS A 177 4.22 -2.54 1.52
CA HIS A 177 3.03 -1.74 1.25
C HIS A 177 2.76 -1.72 -0.26
N MET A 178 1.53 -2.05 -0.66
CA MET A 178 1.06 -1.78 -2.02
C MET A 178 0.33 -0.43 -2.09
N PRO A 179 0.68 0.46 -3.03
CA PRO A 179 -0.06 1.69 -3.24
C PRO A 179 -1.51 1.36 -3.65
N LEU A 180 -2.48 1.97 -2.97
CA LEU A 180 -3.91 1.86 -3.24
C LEU A 180 -4.24 2.53 -4.59
N THR A 181 -4.05 1.83 -5.70
CA THR A 181 -4.62 2.21 -7.00
C THR A 181 -5.61 1.20 -7.56
N GLU A 182 -5.74 0.00 -6.99
CA GLU A 182 -6.72 -1.00 -7.43
C GLU A 182 -7.27 -1.80 -6.24
N GLY A 183 -8.54 -1.57 -5.87
CA GLY A 183 -9.22 -2.17 -4.71
C GLY A 183 -10.46 -2.96 -5.07
N ILE A 184 -10.55 -4.27 -4.73
CA ILE A 184 -11.79 -5.05 -4.78
C ILE A 184 -12.15 -5.50 -3.36
N LEU A 185 -13.42 -5.28 -2.98
CA LEU A 185 -14.01 -5.65 -1.69
C LEU A 185 -14.57 -7.07 -1.78
N LEU A 186 -14.20 -7.99 -0.87
CA LEU A 186 -14.80 -9.33 -0.80
C LEU A 186 -15.49 -9.55 0.55
N GLU A 187 -16.75 -10.00 0.51
CA GLU A 187 -17.57 -10.34 1.66
C GLU A 187 -17.48 -11.86 1.95
N THR A 188 -17.22 -12.23 3.21
CA THR A 188 -17.30 -13.65 3.63
C THR A 188 -18.46 -13.84 4.60
N GLY A 189 -19.43 -14.66 4.19
CA GLY A 189 -20.69 -14.89 4.90
C GLY A 189 -20.53 -15.74 6.17
N ALA A 190 -20.07 -15.12 7.25
CA ALA A 190 -20.22 -15.65 8.61
C ALA A 190 -20.90 -14.58 9.49
N LYS A 191 -21.52 -15.01 10.61
CA LYS A 191 -22.30 -14.16 11.54
C LYS A 191 -21.52 -12.96 12.12
N GLU A 192 -20.21 -12.89 11.90
CA GLU A 192 -19.38 -11.68 12.02
C GLU A 192 -18.98 -11.25 10.61
N LYS A 193 -19.40 -10.05 10.18
CA LYS A 193 -19.00 -9.49 8.88
C LYS A 193 -17.49 -9.28 8.84
N LYS A 194 -16.75 -10.23 8.25
CA LYS A 194 -15.30 -10.15 8.02
C LYS A 194 -15.05 -9.74 6.57
N TYR A 195 -14.54 -8.53 6.40
CA TYR A 195 -14.13 -7.99 5.12
C TYR A 195 -12.68 -8.39 4.85
N ILE A 196 -12.45 -9.17 3.79
CA ILE A 196 -11.10 -9.50 3.33
C ILE A 196 -10.83 -8.62 2.12
N TYR A 197 -9.89 -7.68 2.26
CA TYR A 197 -9.36 -6.96 1.11
C TYR A 197 -8.53 -7.94 0.28
N VAL A 198 -9.01 -8.31 -0.91
CA VAL A 198 -8.18 -8.94 -1.92
C VAL A 198 -7.79 -7.85 -2.91
N VAL A 199 -6.92 -6.98 -2.42
CA VAL A 199 -5.90 -6.34 -3.22
C VAL A 199 -4.65 -7.11 -2.92
N ALA A 200 -3.84 -7.38 -3.94
CA ALA A 200 -2.55 -8.02 -3.77
C ALA A 200 -1.84 -7.48 -2.49
N PHE A 201 -1.83 -8.32 -1.45
CA PHE A 201 -1.03 -8.22 -0.23
C PHE A 201 -1.15 -6.96 0.66
N VAL A 202 -2.34 -6.45 1.01
CA VAL A 202 -2.58 -5.83 2.35
C VAL A 202 -4.07 -6.00 2.71
N VAL A 203 -4.35 -6.61 3.87
CA VAL A 203 -5.70 -6.60 4.48
C VAL A 203 -5.76 -5.39 5.42
N PHE A 204 -6.67 -4.45 5.18
CA PHE A 204 -7.14 -3.54 6.23
C PHE A 204 -8.30 -4.23 6.95
N GLU A 205 -8.31 -4.25 8.28
CA GLU A 205 -9.49 -4.66 9.04
C GLU A 205 -10.23 -3.37 9.43
N VAL A 206 -11.27 -3.03 8.66
CA VAL A 206 -12.21 -1.97 9.06
C VAL A 206 -13.39 -2.67 9.74
N VAL A 207 -13.44 -2.61 11.08
CA VAL A 207 -14.62 -3.00 11.84
C VAL A 207 -15.66 -1.89 11.67
N VAL A 208 -16.53 -2.02 10.67
CA VAL A 208 -17.68 -1.12 10.51
C VAL A 208 -18.80 -1.65 11.39
N SER A 209 -19.07 -1.01 12.53
CA SER A 209 -20.29 -1.30 13.29
C SER A 209 -21.52 -0.85 12.49
N GLU A 210 -22.63 -1.58 12.61
CA GLU A 210 -23.87 -1.31 11.83
C GLU A 210 -24.39 0.13 11.99
N GLN A 211 -24.01 0.81 13.07
CA GLN A 211 -24.34 2.21 13.33
C GLN A 211 -23.67 3.19 12.36
N SER A 212 -22.47 2.88 11.85
CA SER A 212 -21.75 3.73 10.89
C SER A 212 -22.38 3.72 9.49
N MET A 213 -22.96 2.58 9.09
CA MET A 213 -23.66 2.42 7.80
C MET A 213 -25.00 3.18 7.75
N ALA A 214 -25.65 3.37 8.90
CA ALA A 214 -26.91 4.14 8.98
C ALA A 214 -26.69 5.65 8.75
N ASN A 215 -25.56 6.20 9.22
CA ASN A 215 -25.25 7.63 9.07
C ASN A 215 -24.80 7.99 7.66
N SER A 216 -24.08 7.09 6.98
CA SER A 216 -23.62 7.30 5.60
C SER A 216 -24.77 7.19 4.58
N ARG A 217 -25.79 6.36 4.83
CA ARG A 217 -27.02 6.32 3.99
C ARG A 217 -27.87 7.58 4.09
N LYS A 218 -27.92 8.24 5.26
CA LYS A 218 -28.67 9.51 5.43
C LYS A 218 -28.05 10.68 4.67
N HIS A 219 -26.73 10.70 4.47
CA HIS A 219 -26.05 11.78 3.73
C HIS A 219 -26.09 11.60 2.20
N LEU A 220 -26.27 10.37 1.71
CA LEU A 220 -26.45 10.10 0.27
C LEU A 220 -27.89 10.41 -0.21
N SER A 221 -28.89 10.38 0.67
CA SER A 221 -30.28 10.71 0.32
C SER A 221 -30.61 12.21 0.34
N SER A 222 -29.70 13.09 0.79
CA SER A 222 -29.98 14.53 0.97
C SER A 222 -29.39 15.47 -0.09
N GLY A 223 -28.90 14.95 -1.23
CA GLY A 223 -28.72 15.73 -2.48
C GLY A 223 -28.12 17.15 -2.32
N LYS A 224 -27.02 17.31 -1.59
CA LYS A 224 -26.30 18.59 -1.49
C LYS A 224 -24.80 18.40 -1.72
N TYR A 225 -24.42 18.40 -3.00
CA TYR A 225 -23.14 18.97 -3.41
C TYR A 225 -23.41 19.83 -4.65
N MET A 226 -23.53 21.14 -4.40
CA MET A 226 -23.49 22.15 -5.45
C MET A 226 -22.14 22.06 -6.16
N LEU A 227 -22.17 21.97 -7.49
CA LEU A 227 -21.04 22.30 -8.33
C LEU A 227 -20.81 23.81 -8.19
N GLN A 228 -19.73 24.18 -7.51
CA GLN A 228 -19.23 25.55 -7.50
C GLN A 228 -18.17 25.65 -8.61
N SER A 229 -18.59 26.17 -9.76
CA SER A 229 -17.70 26.72 -10.78
C SER A 229 -17.55 28.21 -10.48
N ASP A 230 -16.33 28.66 -10.19
CA ASP A 230 -16.01 30.09 -10.03
C ASP A 230 -14.59 30.34 -10.56
N PRO A 231 -14.26 31.55 -11.02
CA PRO A 231 -14.90 32.34 -12.08
C PRO A 231 -14.08 32.33 -13.39
#